data_AF-A0AA38ZDL7-F1
#
_entry.id   AF-A0AA38ZDL7-F1
#
_cell.length_a   1.000
_cell.length_b   1.000
_cell.length_c   1.000
_cell.angle_alpha   90.00
_cell.angle_beta   90.00
_cell.angle_gamma   90.00
#
_symmetry.space_group_name_H-M   'P 1'
#
loop_
_entity.id
_entity.type
_entity.pdbx_description
1 polymer ?
#
loop_
_entity_poly.entity_id
_entity_poly.type
_entity_poly.pdbx_seq_one_letter_code
_entity_poly.pdbx_strand_id
1 'polypeptide(L)'
;MKTMNKKERSTQHYSSSQKIVFVGEGDFSFSACLARQFGSAVNMVATSLDPEEMVYTKHWSCETHLEELKRFGCLVLHEVDVKEMSRHPTLTHMEFDVIVFNFPHAGHFPWLCERNVQLIKMHRELLKAFFESASEMLSSGGEVHVTHRDDFPYNRWKVEKLAKGAGLYLKEKVEFQKEDYPGYHNKRGGGIKSNKTFPLTDCYTFKFSVITWESKDDDDEDNDAMRQKEFMNPGNGLNEKSVRERIRPRDAELERVEAGLARARALIREGTTNWSSISASVGADYVPQGNIYRNATAFHRSYLLMEKLFKIFIYKEGEPPLFHNGPCKSIYSIEGVFFSLMERDTHFRTQDPDEAHVYFLPSGPRATWYVPQLHYNSIRLLCNANTSEHFNPRKDASIPEINLIAGETIGLTGGLPPSERTILAFFAGRLHGRIRPALLQHWKEKDEQVQVYETLPEGLSYPDLMKKSKYCICPSGHEVASPRIVEAIYAECVPVLISQHYVLPFSDVLDWGSFSIQVSVNEIPNLKKILLGIPQDRYIRMQERVKQRFDVFHMIIHSIWLRRLNVAI
;
A
#
# COMPACT_ATOMS: atom_id res chain seq x y z
N MET A 1 -49.14 -24.57 -14.13
CA MET A 1 -47.99 -25.40 -13.71
C MET A 1 -47.68 -24.99 -12.28
N LYS A 2 -48.02 -25.83 -11.28
CA LYS A 2 -47.84 -25.52 -9.86
C LYS A 2 -46.33 -25.34 -9.60
N THR A 3 -45.91 -24.14 -9.23
CA THR A 3 -44.59 -23.90 -8.64
C THR A 3 -44.49 -24.78 -7.39
N MET A 4 -43.66 -25.82 -7.45
CA MET A 4 -43.34 -26.60 -6.26
C MET A 4 -42.66 -25.65 -5.27
N ASN A 5 -43.35 -25.32 -4.17
CA ASN A 5 -42.72 -24.66 -3.02
C ASN A 5 -41.56 -25.55 -2.56
N LYS A 6 -40.32 -25.17 -2.87
CA LYS A 6 -39.15 -25.79 -2.24
C LYS A 6 -39.29 -25.59 -0.74
N LYS A 7 -39.41 -26.67 0.01
CA LYS A 7 -39.49 -26.64 1.48
C LYS A 7 -38.23 -25.94 2.00
N GLU A 8 -38.41 -24.84 2.72
CA GLU A 8 -37.34 -24.09 3.37
C GLU A 8 -36.57 -25.03 4.31
N ARG A 9 -35.25 -25.04 4.16
CA ARG A 9 -34.33 -25.78 5.01
C ARG A 9 -33.50 -24.79 5.82
N SER A 10 -33.38 -25.04 7.10
CA SER A 10 -32.56 -24.24 8.01
C SER A 10 -31.50 -25.11 8.69
N THR A 11 -30.41 -24.47 9.11
CA THR A 11 -29.44 -25.03 10.04
C THR A 11 -28.94 -23.91 10.92
N GLN A 12 -29.01 -24.13 12.24
CA GLN A 12 -28.72 -23.11 13.25
C GLN A 12 -29.52 -21.83 12.94
N HIS A 13 -28.84 -20.72 12.76
CA HIS A 13 -29.43 -19.42 12.43
C HIS A 13 -29.35 -19.05 10.95
N TYR A 14 -29.12 -20.03 10.07
CA TYR A 14 -29.12 -19.83 8.62
C TYR A 14 -30.25 -20.60 7.94
N SER A 15 -30.85 -20.02 6.92
CA SER A 15 -31.91 -20.62 6.12
C SER A 15 -31.64 -20.52 4.62
N SER A 16 -32.10 -21.51 3.87
CA SER A 16 -32.06 -21.57 2.40
C SER A 16 -32.82 -20.41 1.71
N SER A 17 -33.69 -19.70 2.43
CA SER A 17 -34.42 -18.53 1.94
C SER A 17 -33.57 -17.25 1.97
N GLN A 18 -32.56 -17.20 2.84
CA GLN A 18 -31.70 -16.02 3.02
C GLN A 18 -30.71 -15.89 1.87
N LYS A 19 -30.44 -14.63 1.49
CA LYS A 19 -29.33 -14.25 0.64
C LYS A 19 -28.10 -14.01 1.51
N ILE A 20 -27.10 -14.88 1.38
CA ILE A 20 -25.95 -14.95 2.29
C ILE A 20 -24.65 -14.69 1.53
N VAL A 21 -23.79 -13.83 2.06
CA VAL A 21 -22.39 -13.72 1.60
C VAL A 21 -21.43 -14.20 2.67
N PHE A 22 -20.50 -15.07 2.28
CA PHE A 22 -19.41 -15.58 3.12
C PHE A 22 -18.13 -14.86 2.74
N VAL A 23 -17.54 -14.17 3.70
CA VAL A 23 -16.41 -13.27 3.48
C VAL A 23 -15.13 -13.89 3.99
N GLY A 24 -14.10 -13.90 3.15
CA GLY A 24 -12.77 -14.38 3.53
C GLY A 24 -12.71 -15.88 3.80
N GLU A 25 -13.43 -16.67 3.01
CA GLU A 25 -13.41 -18.12 3.07
C GLU A 25 -11.97 -18.64 2.86
N GLY A 26 -11.56 -19.58 3.72
CA GLY A 26 -10.29 -20.28 3.59
C GLY A 26 -10.39 -21.40 2.56
N ASP A 27 -10.76 -22.60 3.01
CA ASP A 27 -10.96 -23.76 2.13
C ASP A 27 -12.42 -23.95 1.67
N PHE A 28 -13.28 -22.95 1.86
CA PHE A 28 -14.71 -22.94 1.46
C PHE A 28 -15.60 -24.02 2.12
N SER A 29 -15.08 -24.72 3.13
CA SER A 29 -15.81 -25.82 3.78
C SER A 29 -17.07 -25.38 4.55
N PHE A 30 -17.11 -24.14 5.05
CA PHE A 30 -18.26 -23.62 5.80
C PHE A 30 -19.45 -23.36 4.87
N SER A 31 -19.23 -22.59 3.81
CA SER A 31 -20.25 -22.34 2.79
C SER A 31 -20.68 -23.63 2.10
N ALA A 32 -19.77 -24.57 1.81
CA ALA A 32 -20.12 -25.87 1.25
C ALA A 32 -21.01 -26.70 2.21
N CYS A 33 -20.77 -26.64 3.53
CA CYS A 33 -21.62 -27.28 4.54
C CYS A 33 -23.07 -26.78 4.47
N LEU A 34 -23.26 -25.46 4.48
CA LEU A 34 -24.59 -24.86 4.39
C LEU A 34 -25.26 -25.18 3.04
N ALA A 35 -24.52 -25.13 1.94
CA ALA A 35 -25.03 -25.52 0.62
C ALA A 35 -25.56 -26.96 0.60
N ARG A 36 -24.85 -27.90 1.25
CA ARG A 36 -25.28 -29.31 1.40
C ARG A 36 -26.56 -29.43 2.21
N GLN A 37 -26.65 -28.74 3.35
CA GLN A 37 -27.82 -28.78 4.22
C GLN A 37 -29.05 -28.15 3.54
N PHE A 38 -28.87 -27.01 2.87
CA PHE A 38 -29.91 -26.36 2.08
C PHE A 38 -30.29 -27.13 0.82
N GLY A 39 -29.37 -27.95 0.29
CA GLY A 39 -29.54 -28.64 -0.99
C GLY A 39 -29.53 -27.70 -2.19
N SER A 40 -29.09 -26.45 -2.00
CA SER A 40 -28.98 -25.39 -3.01
C SER A 40 -28.13 -24.25 -2.45
N ALA A 41 -27.44 -23.53 -3.33
CA ALA A 41 -26.61 -22.37 -2.98
C ALA A 41 -26.85 -21.17 -3.90
N VAL A 42 -27.99 -21.13 -4.60
CA VAL A 42 -28.31 -20.05 -5.57
C VAL A 42 -28.43 -18.66 -4.92
N ASN A 43 -28.72 -18.61 -3.63
CA ASN A 43 -28.80 -17.39 -2.83
C ASN A 43 -27.50 -17.12 -2.05
N MET A 44 -26.43 -17.88 -2.32
CA MET A 44 -25.17 -17.78 -1.60
C MET A 44 -24.08 -17.18 -2.49
N VAL A 45 -23.25 -16.35 -1.89
CA VAL A 45 -22.01 -15.83 -2.48
C VAL A 45 -20.85 -16.20 -1.56
N ALA A 46 -19.84 -16.90 -2.05
CA ALA A 46 -18.65 -17.24 -1.27
C ALA A 46 -17.45 -16.47 -1.80
N THR A 47 -16.71 -15.79 -0.93
CA THR A 47 -15.59 -14.92 -1.34
C THR A 47 -14.27 -15.27 -0.66
N SER A 48 -13.16 -15.09 -1.37
CA SER A 48 -11.81 -15.13 -0.80
C SER A 48 -11.03 -13.87 -1.13
N LEU A 49 -10.07 -13.51 -0.26
CA LEU A 49 -9.11 -12.43 -0.51
C LEU A 49 -8.05 -12.83 -1.55
N ASP A 50 -7.68 -14.12 -1.56
CA ASP A 50 -6.66 -14.63 -2.49
C ASP A 50 -7.25 -14.84 -3.90
N PRO A 51 -6.46 -14.65 -4.98
CA PRO A 51 -6.79 -15.08 -6.33
C PRO A 51 -7.06 -16.59 -6.39
N GLU A 52 -7.90 -17.02 -7.34
CA GLU A 52 -8.34 -18.42 -7.49
C GLU A 52 -7.15 -19.40 -7.46
N GLU A 53 -6.12 -19.16 -8.27
CA GLU A 53 -4.91 -20.00 -8.33
C GLU A 53 -4.19 -20.14 -6.97
N MET A 54 -4.19 -19.08 -6.16
CA MET A 54 -3.58 -19.12 -4.83
C MET A 54 -4.44 -19.87 -3.81
N VAL A 55 -5.76 -19.89 -3.97
CA VAL A 55 -6.65 -20.68 -3.10
C VAL A 55 -6.31 -22.18 -3.21
N TYR A 56 -6.17 -22.70 -4.43
CA TYR A 56 -5.82 -24.10 -4.69
C TYR A 56 -4.45 -24.49 -4.12
N THR A 57 -3.47 -23.59 -4.16
CA THR A 57 -2.13 -23.86 -3.59
C THR A 57 -2.11 -23.73 -2.06
N LYS A 58 -2.89 -22.82 -1.48
CA LYS A 58 -2.93 -22.57 -0.03
C LYS A 58 -3.80 -23.56 0.72
N HIS A 59 -4.88 -24.05 0.11
CA HIS A 59 -5.90 -24.89 0.73
C HIS A 59 -6.15 -26.15 -0.08
N TRP A 60 -5.45 -27.26 0.22
CA TRP A 60 -5.55 -28.48 -0.59
C TRP A 60 -6.94 -29.12 -0.56
N SER A 61 -7.75 -28.85 0.48
CA SER A 61 -9.13 -29.33 0.59
C SER A 61 -10.16 -28.43 -0.11
N CYS A 62 -9.76 -27.30 -0.71
CA CYS A 62 -10.74 -26.38 -1.29
C CYS A 62 -11.39 -26.90 -2.58
N GLU A 63 -10.70 -27.72 -3.35
CA GLU A 63 -11.14 -28.17 -4.68
C GLU A 63 -12.52 -28.84 -4.63
N THR A 64 -12.68 -29.83 -3.74
CA THR A 64 -13.94 -30.54 -3.55
C THR A 64 -15.07 -29.62 -3.08
N HIS A 65 -14.77 -28.63 -2.24
CA HIS A 65 -15.78 -27.69 -1.74
C HIS A 65 -16.19 -26.68 -2.81
N LEU A 66 -15.25 -26.19 -3.62
CA LEU A 66 -15.51 -25.28 -4.72
C LEU A 66 -16.34 -25.96 -5.81
N GLU A 67 -16.05 -27.22 -6.14
CA GLU A 67 -16.87 -28.03 -7.05
C GLU A 67 -18.29 -28.23 -6.50
N GLU A 68 -18.44 -28.54 -5.22
CA GLU A 68 -19.74 -28.66 -4.57
C GLU A 68 -20.53 -27.34 -4.63
N LEU A 69 -19.91 -26.22 -4.29
CA LEU A 69 -20.51 -24.89 -4.34
C LEU A 69 -20.98 -24.54 -5.75
N LYS A 70 -20.12 -24.76 -6.76
CA LYS A 70 -20.48 -24.58 -8.18
C LYS A 70 -21.65 -25.47 -8.56
N ARG A 71 -21.66 -26.75 -8.15
CA ARG A 71 -22.75 -27.71 -8.40
C ARG A 71 -24.08 -27.28 -7.76
N PHE A 72 -24.05 -26.69 -6.56
CA PHE A 72 -25.24 -26.20 -5.88
C PHE A 72 -25.70 -24.81 -6.36
N GLY A 73 -24.94 -24.16 -7.24
CA GLY A 73 -25.27 -22.88 -7.87
C GLY A 73 -24.78 -21.64 -7.10
N CYS A 74 -23.77 -21.79 -6.24
CA CYS A 74 -23.16 -20.68 -5.51
C CYS A 74 -22.36 -19.77 -6.46
N LEU A 75 -22.46 -18.45 -6.26
CA LEU A 75 -21.54 -17.51 -6.89
C LEU A 75 -20.24 -17.47 -6.08
N VAL A 76 -19.12 -17.88 -6.68
CA VAL A 76 -17.81 -17.81 -6.04
C VAL A 76 -17.03 -16.63 -6.62
N LEU A 77 -16.50 -15.75 -5.75
CA LEU A 77 -15.69 -14.60 -6.14
C LEU A 77 -14.33 -14.64 -5.43
N HIS A 78 -13.27 -14.32 -6.16
CA HIS A 78 -11.92 -14.22 -5.63
C HIS A 78 -11.46 -12.77 -5.60
N GLU A 79 -10.37 -12.47 -4.89
CA GLU A 79 -9.81 -11.12 -4.77
C GLU A 79 -10.77 -10.08 -4.17
N VAL A 80 -11.64 -10.52 -3.23
CA VAL A 80 -12.56 -9.62 -2.52
C VAL A 80 -11.91 -9.13 -1.22
N ASP A 81 -11.47 -7.87 -1.19
CA ASP A 81 -11.00 -7.21 0.03
C ASP A 81 -12.18 -6.67 0.84
N VAL A 82 -12.25 -7.04 2.12
CA VAL A 82 -13.30 -6.60 3.05
C VAL A 82 -13.37 -5.08 3.24
N LYS A 83 -12.30 -4.35 2.88
CA LYS A 83 -12.26 -2.88 2.91
C LYS A 83 -13.02 -2.22 1.75
N GLU A 84 -13.21 -2.95 0.67
CA GLU A 84 -13.76 -2.42 -0.59
C GLU A 84 -14.91 -3.30 -1.12
N MET A 85 -15.37 -4.29 -0.35
CA MET A 85 -16.37 -5.26 -0.82
C MET A 85 -17.73 -4.64 -1.16
N SER A 86 -18.14 -3.54 -0.51
CA SER A 86 -19.35 -2.78 -0.87
C SER A 86 -19.24 -2.07 -2.23
N ARG A 87 -18.01 -1.90 -2.72
CA ARG A 87 -17.68 -1.25 -4.00
C ARG A 87 -17.23 -2.25 -5.06
N HIS A 88 -17.17 -3.54 -4.73
CA HIS A 88 -16.77 -4.58 -5.66
C HIS A 88 -17.76 -4.64 -6.83
N PRO A 89 -17.31 -4.68 -8.11
CA PRO A 89 -18.19 -4.53 -9.27
C PRO A 89 -19.40 -5.48 -9.31
N THR A 90 -19.22 -6.70 -8.81
CA THR A 90 -20.30 -7.70 -8.73
C THR A 90 -21.19 -7.53 -7.49
N LEU A 91 -20.63 -7.06 -6.37
CA LEU A 91 -21.33 -7.03 -5.08
C LEU A 91 -22.03 -5.69 -4.82
N THR A 92 -21.58 -4.61 -5.45
CA THR A 92 -22.05 -3.23 -5.18
C THR A 92 -23.54 -3.00 -5.44
N HIS A 93 -24.19 -3.91 -6.18
CA HIS A 93 -25.63 -3.89 -6.46
C HIS A 93 -26.38 -5.01 -5.74
N MET A 94 -25.75 -5.69 -4.79
CA MET A 94 -26.31 -6.80 -4.05
C MET A 94 -26.49 -6.44 -2.58
N GLU A 95 -27.71 -6.56 -2.09
CA GLU A 95 -28.00 -6.57 -0.65
C GLU A 95 -28.09 -8.00 -0.13
N PHE A 96 -27.79 -8.20 1.16
CA PHE A 96 -27.75 -9.52 1.80
C PHE A 96 -28.58 -9.55 3.09
N ASP A 97 -29.26 -10.66 3.33
CA ASP A 97 -29.94 -10.94 4.60
C ASP A 97 -28.94 -11.29 5.69
N VAL A 98 -27.84 -11.96 5.31
CA VAL A 98 -26.77 -12.34 6.24
C VAL A 98 -25.39 -12.16 5.60
N ILE A 99 -24.50 -11.44 6.29
CA ILE A 99 -23.08 -11.29 5.91
C ILE A 99 -22.22 -12.00 6.96
N VAL A 100 -21.49 -13.05 6.57
CA VAL A 100 -20.75 -13.93 7.48
C VAL A 100 -19.25 -13.72 7.34
N PHE A 101 -18.55 -13.48 8.46
CA PHE A 101 -17.08 -13.50 8.52
C PHE A 101 -16.58 -14.37 9.68
N ASN A 102 -16.15 -15.58 9.36
CA ASN A 102 -15.72 -16.57 10.35
C ASN A 102 -14.23 -16.45 10.66
N PHE A 103 -13.91 -16.29 11.95
CA PHE A 103 -12.55 -16.20 12.50
C PHE A 103 -11.64 -15.23 11.74
N PRO A 104 -12.05 -13.95 11.58
CA PRO A 104 -11.29 -12.96 10.83
C PRO A 104 -9.86 -12.84 11.36
N HIS A 105 -8.87 -12.74 10.47
CA HIS A 105 -7.46 -12.66 10.86
C HIS A 105 -6.68 -11.76 9.90
N ALA A 106 -5.89 -10.82 10.43
CA ALA A 106 -5.11 -9.85 9.64
C ALA A 106 -3.81 -10.42 9.05
N GLY A 107 -3.75 -11.75 8.86
CA GLY A 107 -2.55 -12.47 8.42
C GLY A 107 -1.65 -12.96 9.56
N HIS A 108 -0.86 -14.00 9.29
CA HIS A 108 0.11 -14.55 10.25
C HIS A 108 1.51 -14.01 9.94
N PHE A 109 2.27 -13.67 10.99
CA PHE A 109 3.63 -13.16 10.86
C PHE A 109 4.56 -13.96 11.78
N PRO A 110 5.75 -14.41 11.33
CA PRO A 110 6.60 -15.30 12.13
C PRO A 110 6.99 -14.75 13.52
N TRP A 111 6.97 -13.43 13.68
CA TRP A 111 7.37 -12.69 14.88
C TRP A 111 6.19 -12.06 15.66
N LEU A 112 4.94 -12.29 15.24
CA LEU A 112 3.76 -11.82 15.97
C LEU A 112 2.84 -12.99 16.32
N CYS A 113 2.34 -12.98 17.55
CA CYS A 113 1.28 -13.85 18.02
C CYS A 113 0.08 -13.02 18.50
N GLU A 114 -1.03 -13.69 18.75
CA GLU A 114 -2.35 -13.10 19.01
C GLU A 114 -2.36 -12.26 20.30
N ARG A 115 -1.34 -12.39 21.17
CA ARG A 115 -1.13 -11.58 22.38
C ARG A 115 -0.45 -10.23 22.11
N ASN A 116 0.24 -10.08 20.99
CA ASN A 116 0.98 -8.86 20.67
C ASN A 116 0.01 -7.71 20.35
N VAL A 117 0.20 -6.56 21.02
CA VAL A 117 -0.65 -5.36 20.85
C VAL A 117 -0.73 -4.91 19.39
N GLN A 118 0.37 -5.04 18.65
CA GLN A 118 0.41 -4.67 17.24
C GLN A 118 -0.49 -5.54 16.37
N LEU A 119 -0.43 -6.86 16.55
CA LEU A 119 -1.27 -7.78 15.78
C LEU A 119 -2.74 -7.61 16.17
N ILE A 120 -3.03 -7.40 17.47
CA ILE A 120 -4.37 -7.02 17.95
C ILE A 120 -4.86 -5.73 17.25
N LYS A 121 -4.02 -4.71 17.09
CA LYS A 121 -4.39 -3.49 16.37
C LYS A 121 -4.77 -3.77 14.92
N MET A 122 -3.98 -4.58 14.21
CA MET A 122 -4.27 -4.97 12.83
C MET A 122 -5.59 -5.76 12.70
N HIS A 123 -5.87 -6.66 13.65
CA HIS A 123 -7.16 -7.36 13.72
C HIS A 123 -8.34 -6.41 13.91
N ARG A 124 -8.17 -5.39 14.77
CA ARG A 124 -9.19 -4.37 15.00
C ARG A 124 -9.43 -3.52 13.75
N GLU A 125 -8.39 -3.17 13.01
CA GLU A 125 -8.51 -2.44 11.75
C GLU A 125 -9.21 -3.26 10.67
N LEU A 126 -8.89 -4.56 10.57
CA LEU A 126 -9.58 -5.49 9.67
C LEU A 126 -11.08 -5.56 9.98
N LEU A 127 -11.42 -5.82 11.25
CA LEU A 127 -12.81 -5.90 11.69
C LEU A 127 -13.56 -4.58 11.50
N LYS A 128 -12.92 -3.45 11.82
CA LYS A 128 -13.52 -2.12 11.62
C LYS A 128 -13.91 -1.91 10.15
N ALA A 129 -12.98 -2.14 9.23
CA ALA A 129 -13.25 -1.94 7.80
C ALA A 129 -14.29 -2.93 7.25
N PHE A 130 -14.27 -4.18 7.75
CA PHE A 130 -15.31 -5.15 7.43
C PHE A 130 -16.68 -4.67 7.88
N PHE A 131 -16.84 -4.20 9.12
CA PHE A 131 -18.13 -3.71 9.61
C PHE A 131 -18.63 -2.48 8.84
N GLU A 132 -17.73 -1.56 8.48
CA GLU A 132 -18.04 -0.39 7.65
C GLU A 132 -18.54 -0.81 6.26
N SER A 133 -17.90 -1.77 5.60
CA SER A 133 -18.36 -2.25 4.28
C SER A 133 -19.61 -3.12 4.38
N ALA A 134 -19.74 -3.94 5.42
CA ALA A 134 -20.87 -4.85 5.61
C ALA A 134 -22.17 -4.08 5.85
N SER A 135 -22.13 -2.99 6.64
CA SER A 135 -23.34 -2.20 6.93
C SER A 135 -23.95 -1.55 5.68
N GLU A 136 -23.13 -1.25 4.66
CA GLU A 136 -23.59 -0.72 3.37
C GLU A 136 -24.27 -1.79 2.47
N MET A 137 -24.10 -3.07 2.79
CA MET A 137 -24.54 -4.19 1.95
C MET A 137 -25.71 -4.98 2.57
N LEU A 138 -26.22 -4.55 3.73
CA LEU A 138 -27.34 -5.20 4.40
C LEU A 138 -28.67 -4.85 3.73
N SER A 139 -29.50 -5.87 3.56
CA SER A 139 -30.93 -5.69 3.29
C SER A 139 -31.67 -5.16 4.53
N SER A 140 -32.92 -4.75 4.35
CA SER A 140 -33.78 -4.34 5.47
C SER A 140 -33.97 -5.50 6.45
N GLY A 141 -33.55 -5.31 7.70
CA GLY A 141 -33.58 -6.35 8.74
C GLY A 141 -32.45 -7.38 8.66
N GLY A 142 -31.47 -7.17 7.77
CA GLY A 142 -30.32 -8.05 7.61
C GLY A 142 -29.36 -8.04 8.81
N GLU A 143 -28.55 -9.10 8.91
CA GLU A 143 -27.63 -9.34 10.02
C GLU A 143 -26.17 -9.51 9.55
N VAL A 144 -25.23 -9.01 10.35
CA VAL A 144 -23.79 -9.30 10.20
C VAL A 144 -23.38 -10.30 11.26
N HIS A 145 -22.85 -11.44 10.84
CA HIS A 145 -22.38 -12.51 11.71
C HIS A 145 -20.86 -12.57 11.71
N VAL A 146 -20.25 -12.35 12.88
CA VAL A 146 -18.82 -12.55 13.09
C VAL A 146 -18.62 -13.69 14.07
N THR A 147 -18.02 -14.79 13.61
CA THR A 147 -17.64 -15.88 14.52
C THR A 147 -16.22 -15.66 15.02
N HIS A 148 -16.03 -15.56 16.33
CA HIS A 148 -14.71 -15.33 16.91
C HIS A 148 -14.58 -15.87 18.34
N ARG A 149 -13.34 -15.97 18.81
CA ARG A 149 -13.03 -16.27 20.21
C ARG A 149 -13.28 -15.06 21.09
N ASP A 150 -13.79 -15.29 22.30
CA ASP A 150 -14.01 -14.23 23.29
C ASP A 150 -13.23 -14.41 24.60
N ASP A 151 -12.20 -15.25 24.57
CA ASP A 151 -11.22 -15.37 25.63
C ASP A 151 -9.97 -14.51 25.35
N PHE A 152 -9.07 -14.40 26.33
CA PHE A 152 -7.83 -13.65 26.14
C PHE A 152 -6.87 -14.41 25.20
N PRO A 153 -6.23 -13.74 24.21
CA PRO A 153 -6.19 -12.29 23.96
C PRO A 153 -7.24 -11.77 22.96
N TYR A 154 -8.10 -12.64 22.42
CA TYR A 154 -9.06 -12.35 21.35
C TYR A 154 -10.14 -11.34 21.79
N ASN A 155 -10.58 -11.40 23.04
CA ASN A 155 -11.49 -10.38 23.61
C ASN A 155 -10.94 -8.95 23.62
N ARG A 156 -9.62 -8.75 23.43
CA ARG A 156 -9.01 -7.42 23.28
C ARG A 156 -9.28 -6.81 21.90
N TRP A 157 -9.79 -7.59 20.97
CA TRP A 157 -10.18 -7.10 19.65
C TRP A 157 -11.47 -6.28 19.75
N LYS A 158 -12.27 -6.47 20.82
CA LYS A 158 -13.48 -5.68 21.14
C LYS A 158 -14.45 -5.62 19.96
N VAL A 159 -14.82 -6.78 19.44
CA VAL A 159 -15.68 -6.97 18.26
C VAL A 159 -16.95 -6.11 18.35
N GLU A 160 -17.68 -6.20 19.46
CA GLU A 160 -18.90 -5.42 19.68
C GLU A 160 -18.69 -3.90 19.61
N LYS A 161 -17.58 -3.40 20.18
CA LYS A 161 -17.25 -1.96 20.14
C LYS A 161 -16.94 -1.50 18.71
N LEU A 162 -16.32 -2.37 17.91
CA LEU A 162 -16.01 -2.06 16.51
C LEU A 162 -17.27 -2.06 15.66
N ALA A 163 -18.17 -3.04 15.85
CA ALA A 163 -19.47 -3.09 15.18
C ALA A 163 -20.30 -1.83 15.48
N LYS A 164 -20.38 -1.43 16.76
CA LYS A 164 -21.08 -0.20 17.19
C LYS A 164 -20.52 1.05 16.52
N GLY A 165 -19.20 1.10 16.27
CA GLY A 165 -18.56 2.19 15.55
C GLY A 165 -19.00 2.32 14.08
N ALA A 166 -19.53 1.25 13.48
CA ALA A 166 -20.08 1.21 12.14
C ALA A 166 -21.62 1.28 12.09
N GLY A 167 -22.28 1.60 13.22
CA GLY A 167 -23.74 1.68 13.33
C GLY A 167 -24.44 0.33 13.48
N LEU A 168 -23.70 -0.75 13.77
CA LEU A 168 -24.23 -2.10 13.97
C LEU A 168 -24.27 -2.44 15.47
N TYR A 169 -25.39 -2.97 15.94
CA TYR A 169 -25.63 -3.24 17.35
C TYR A 169 -25.79 -4.73 17.58
N LEU A 170 -25.22 -5.23 18.68
CA LEU A 170 -25.29 -6.65 19.02
C LEU A 170 -26.75 -7.01 19.29
N LYS A 171 -27.29 -7.91 18.47
CA LYS A 171 -28.63 -8.48 18.62
C LYS A 171 -28.57 -9.74 19.48
N GLU A 172 -27.58 -10.60 19.20
CA GLU A 172 -27.44 -11.88 19.87
C GLU A 172 -25.98 -12.33 19.84
N LYS A 173 -25.55 -13.06 20.87
CA LYS A 173 -24.26 -13.74 20.93
C LYS A 173 -24.51 -15.21 21.23
N VAL A 174 -24.26 -16.07 20.23
CA VAL A 174 -24.55 -17.51 20.31
C VAL A 174 -23.24 -18.29 20.37
N GLU A 175 -23.18 -19.34 21.18
CA GLU A 175 -22.00 -20.22 21.23
C GLU A 175 -21.79 -20.91 19.88
N PHE A 176 -20.54 -20.98 19.43
CA PHE A 176 -20.17 -21.64 18.18
C PHE A 176 -19.59 -23.03 18.48
N GLN A 177 -20.35 -24.08 18.09
CA GLN A 177 -19.87 -25.45 18.09
C GLN A 177 -19.54 -25.89 16.66
N LYS A 178 -18.39 -26.54 16.48
CA LYS A 178 -17.97 -26.99 15.14
C LYS A 178 -18.86 -28.13 14.64
N GLU A 179 -19.39 -28.92 15.55
CA GLU A 179 -20.21 -30.11 15.35
C GLU A 179 -21.53 -29.77 14.65
N ASP A 180 -22.01 -28.54 14.82
CA ASP A 180 -23.20 -28.01 14.15
C ASP A 180 -23.02 -27.83 12.64
N TYR A 181 -21.77 -27.84 12.17
CA TYR A 181 -21.40 -27.66 10.76
C TYR A 181 -20.59 -28.86 10.23
N PRO A 182 -21.24 -30.02 9.96
CA PRO A 182 -20.56 -31.22 9.49
C PRO A 182 -19.76 -31.01 8.21
N GLY A 183 -18.44 -31.25 8.30
CA GLY A 183 -17.49 -31.07 7.21
C GLY A 183 -16.82 -29.69 7.19
N TYR A 184 -17.11 -28.79 8.14
CA TYR A 184 -16.38 -27.54 8.28
C TYR A 184 -14.93 -27.76 8.77
N HIS A 185 -13.99 -27.07 8.14
CA HIS A 185 -12.58 -27.03 8.54
C HIS A 185 -12.18 -25.61 8.93
N ASN A 186 -11.84 -25.42 10.21
CA ASN A 186 -11.30 -24.16 10.70
C ASN A 186 -9.80 -24.04 10.33
N LYS A 187 -9.52 -23.55 9.12
CA LYS A 187 -8.18 -23.39 8.56
C LYS A 187 -7.60 -22.00 8.87
N ARG A 188 -6.28 -21.91 9.04
CA ARG A 188 -5.58 -20.62 9.21
C ARG A 188 -5.56 -19.83 7.89
N GLY A 189 -5.88 -18.54 7.94
CA GLY A 189 -5.68 -17.62 6.81
C GLY A 189 -4.25 -17.03 6.75
N GLY A 190 -3.93 -16.24 5.72
CA GLY A 190 -2.73 -15.38 5.75
C GLY A 190 -1.39 -16.00 5.35
N GLY A 191 -1.39 -17.02 4.48
CA GLY A 191 -0.20 -17.46 3.72
C GLY A 191 0.84 -18.31 4.46
N ILE A 192 0.85 -18.32 5.79
CA ILE A 192 1.76 -19.18 6.59
C ILE A 192 0.98 -20.34 7.18
N LYS A 193 1.36 -21.57 6.79
CA LYS A 193 0.76 -22.82 7.31
C LYS A 193 -0.78 -22.82 7.18
N SER A 194 -1.31 -22.29 6.06
CA SER A 194 -2.75 -22.06 5.86
C SER A 194 -3.62 -23.33 6.00
N ASN A 195 -3.04 -24.52 5.80
CA ASN A 195 -3.74 -25.78 5.99
C ASN A 195 -3.83 -26.28 7.44
N LYS A 196 -3.12 -25.64 8.39
CA LYS A 196 -3.21 -25.99 9.81
C LYS A 196 -4.50 -25.46 10.41
N THR A 197 -5.04 -26.22 11.36
CA THR A 197 -6.15 -25.78 12.20
C THR A 197 -5.67 -24.89 13.34
N PHE A 198 -6.62 -24.27 14.04
CA PHE A 198 -6.38 -23.53 15.28
C PHE A 198 -7.35 -24.00 16.38
N PRO A 199 -7.05 -23.75 17.67
CA PRO A 199 -7.93 -24.17 18.75
C PRO A 199 -9.23 -23.36 18.74
N LEU A 200 -10.36 -24.07 18.73
CA LEU A 200 -11.70 -23.51 18.95
C LEU A 200 -11.99 -23.62 20.45
N THR A 201 -11.83 -22.52 21.17
CA THR A 201 -12.05 -22.44 22.62
C THR A 201 -12.80 -21.14 22.87
N ASP A 202 -13.89 -21.19 23.63
CA ASP A 202 -14.71 -20.01 23.96
C ASP A 202 -15.09 -19.19 22.70
N CYS A 203 -15.64 -19.88 21.70
CA CYS A 203 -15.99 -19.32 20.40
C CYS A 203 -17.48 -18.97 20.36
N TYR A 204 -17.80 -17.80 19.82
CA TYR A 204 -19.17 -17.33 19.66
C TYR A 204 -19.39 -16.75 18.27
N THR A 205 -20.59 -16.89 17.73
CA THR A 205 -21.09 -16.08 16.62
C THR A 205 -21.81 -14.86 17.20
N PHE A 206 -21.21 -13.69 17.00
CA PHE A 206 -21.81 -12.40 17.32
C PHE A 206 -22.68 -11.95 16.14
N LYS A 207 -23.98 -11.73 16.39
CA LYS A 207 -24.94 -11.29 15.39
C LYS A 207 -25.27 -9.82 15.61
N PHE A 208 -25.06 -9.00 14.59
CA PHE A 208 -25.27 -7.56 14.64
C PHE A 208 -26.35 -7.15 13.64
N SER A 209 -27.13 -6.13 13.98
CA SER A 209 -28.15 -5.54 13.10
C SER A 209 -28.12 -4.01 13.20
N VAL A 210 -28.70 -3.33 12.22
CA VAL A 210 -28.97 -1.89 12.29
C VAL A 210 -30.19 -1.69 13.21
N ILE A 211 -30.18 -0.68 14.09
CA ILE A 211 -31.37 -0.37 14.90
C ILE A 211 -32.49 0.08 13.96
N THR A 212 -33.54 -0.72 13.82
CA THR A 212 -34.83 -0.30 13.28
C THR A 212 -35.66 0.26 14.44
N TRP A 213 -36.07 1.52 14.34
CA TRP A 213 -36.97 2.17 15.30
C TRP A 213 -38.42 1.70 15.10
N GLU A 214 -38.64 0.39 15.03
CA GLU A 214 -39.97 -0.19 14.99
C GLU A 214 -40.06 -1.26 16.09
N SER A 215 -41.00 -1.03 17.01
CA SER A 215 -41.31 -1.80 18.22
C SER A 215 -40.20 -1.89 19.29
N LYS A 216 -40.05 -0.81 20.07
CA LYS A 216 -39.79 -0.94 21.50
C LYS A 216 -41.15 -0.95 22.21
N ASP A 217 -41.69 -2.15 22.42
CA ASP A 217 -42.57 -2.41 23.55
C ASP A 217 -41.75 -3.21 24.56
N ASP A 218 -41.57 -2.60 25.73
CA ASP A 218 -41.27 -3.14 27.06
C ASP A 218 -40.70 -4.57 27.17
N ASP A 219 -39.44 -4.66 27.61
CA ASP A 219 -39.06 -5.26 28.91
C ASP A 219 -37.52 -5.24 29.06
N ASP A 220 -37.06 -5.22 30.32
CA ASP A 220 -35.68 -5.19 30.83
C ASP A 220 -35.08 -3.82 31.24
N GLU A 221 -35.86 -3.06 32.03
CA GLU A 221 -35.31 -2.45 33.25
C GLU A 221 -35.26 -3.52 34.36
N ASP A 222 -34.13 -4.20 34.53
CA ASP A 222 -33.48 -4.49 35.83
C ASP A 222 -32.39 -5.55 35.65
N ASN A 223 -31.12 -5.13 35.72
CA ASN A 223 -30.03 -5.84 36.40
C ASN A 223 -28.68 -5.16 36.15
N ASP A 224 -28.50 -3.96 36.72
CA ASP A 224 -27.16 -3.60 37.23
C ASP A 224 -27.24 -2.68 38.46
N ALA A 225 -28.40 -2.63 39.12
CA ALA A 225 -28.61 -1.98 40.41
C ALA A 225 -28.19 -2.89 41.57
N MET A 226 -27.03 -3.57 41.47
CA MET A 226 -26.48 -4.30 42.62
C MET A 226 -24.96 -4.44 42.60
N ARG A 227 -24.21 -3.38 42.28
CA ARG A 227 -22.80 -3.26 42.70
C ARG A 227 -22.22 -1.85 42.56
N GLN A 228 -22.76 -0.90 43.33
CA GLN A 228 -22.02 0.25 43.89
C GLN A 228 -22.96 1.14 44.71
N LYS A 229 -23.34 0.66 45.90
CA LYS A 229 -23.72 1.53 47.02
C LYS A 229 -22.84 1.13 48.19
N GLU A 230 -21.73 1.83 48.35
CA GLU A 230 -21.20 2.29 49.63
C GLU A 230 -19.97 3.16 49.36
N PHE A 231 -19.86 4.26 50.13
CA PHE A 231 -18.83 5.30 50.12
C PHE A 231 -19.02 6.49 49.17
N MET A 232 -20.10 7.24 49.38
CA MET A 232 -19.96 8.69 49.57
C MET A 232 -20.73 9.12 50.82
N ASN A 233 -19.97 9.54 51.84
CA ASN A 233 -20.44 10.47 52.87
C ASN A 233 -20.00 11.88 52.41
N PRO A 234 -20.80 12.95 52.64
CA PRO A 234 -20.54 14.26 52.05
C PRO A 234 -19.58 15.09 52.92
N GLY A 235 -18.63 15.78 52.28
CA GLY A 235 -17.74 16.71 52.98
C GLY A 235 -16.88 17.54 52.04
N ASN A 236 -17.24 18.83 51.94
CA ASN A 236 -16.53 19.96 51.35
C ASN A 236 -16.44 20.04 49.82
N GLY A 237 -17.22 20.98 49.30
CA GLY A 237 -17.36 21.26 47.88
C GLY A 237 -16.20 22.03 47.28
N LEU A 238 -16.19 22.02 45.94
CA LEU A 238 -15.60 23.03 45.07
C LEU A 238 -16.34 22.99 43.72
N ASN A 239 -17.09 24.07 43.45
CA ASN A 239 -17.47 24.69 42.17
C ASN A 239 -17.99 23.85 40.98
N GLU A 240 -19.21 24.20 40.56
CA GLU A 240 -19.88 23.92 39.28
C GLU A 240 -19.18 24.56 38.04
N LYS A 241 -17.89 24.28 37.81
CA LYS A 241 -17.16 24.80 36.62
C LYS A 241 -16.27 23.79 35.87
N SER A 242 -16.54 22.50 35.95
CA SER A 242 -15.73 21.50 35.24
C SER A 242 -16.56 20.40 34.57
N VAL A 243 -17.35 20.77 33.56
CA VAL A 243 -17.76 19.85 32.50
C VAL A 243 -17.52 20.53 31.15
N ARG A 244 -16.25 20.80 30.87
CA ARG A 244 -15.67 20.82 29.52
C ARG A 244 -14.47 19.92 29.63
N GLU A 245 -14.52 18.75 29.00
CA GLU A 245 -13.35 17.88 28.90
C GLU A 245 -12.20 18.71 28.32
N ARG A 246 -11.15 18.93 29.12
CA ARG A 246 -9.93 19.57 28.65
C ARG A 246 -9.26 18.60 27.70
N ILE A 247 -9.37 18.84 26.40
CA ILE A 247 -8.47 18.29 25.39
C ILE A 247 -7.05 18.55 25.90
N ARG A 248 -6.22 17.50 26.01
CA ARG A 248 -4.81 17.70 26.39
C ARG A 248 -4.20 18.59 25.30
N PRO A 249 -3.38 19.61 25.63
CA PRO A 249 -2.82 20.53 24.64
C PRO A 249 -2.33 19.82 23.37
N ARG A 250 -1.53 18.76 23.56
CA ARG A 250 -0.95 17.92 22.49
C ARG A 250 -1.95 17.33 21.50
N ASP A 251 -3.17 16.99 21.97
CA ASP A 251 -4.22 16.47 21.10
C ASP A 251 -4.79 17.58 20.19
N ALA A 252 -4.85 18.83 20.68
CA ALA A 252 -5.29 19.99 19.91
C ALA A 252 -4.25 20.44 18.86
N GLU A 253 -2.95 20.37 19.17
CA GLU A 253 -1.90 20.64 18.19
C GLU A 253 -1.91 19.63 17.04
N LEU A 254 -2.08 18.33 17.35
CA LEU A 254 -2.21 17.28 16.34
C LEU A 254 -3.43 17.50 15.43
N GLU A 255 -4.58 17.84 16.00
CA GLU A 255 -5.78 18.17 15.23
C GLU A 255 -5.55 19.34 14.26
N ARG A 256 -4.78 20.36 14.69
CA ARG A 256 -4.42 21.51 13.83
C ARG A 256 -3.56 21.08 12.65
N VAL A 257 -2.56 20.22 12.87
CA VAL A 257 -1.71 19.67 11.80
C VAL A 257 -2.55 18.86 10.80
N GLU A 258 -3.40 17.94 11.29
CA GLU A 258 -4.28 17.13 10.43
C GLU A 258 -5.30 17.97 9.65
N ALA A 259 -5.87 19.01 10.26
CA ALA A 259 -6.74 19.95 9.57
C ALA A 259 -6.00 20.72 8.45
N GLY A 260 -4.73 21.07 8.68
CA GLY A 260 -3.86 21.66 7.65
C GLY A 260 -3.65 20.73 6.46
N LEU A 261 -3.35 19.45 6.72
CA LEU A 261 -3.19 18.43 5.69
C LEU A 261 -4.49 18.17 4.93
N ALA A 262 -5.64 18.15 5.61
CA ALA A 262 -6.95 18.03 4.96
C ALA A 262 -7.21 19.18 3.97
N ARG A 263 -6.89 20.43 4.34
CA ARG A 263 -6.98 21.57 3.44
C ARG A 263 -6.01 21.46 2.26
N ALA A 264 -4.77 21.05 2.50
CA ALA A 264 -3.79 20.86 1.43
C ALA A 264 -4.27 19.80 0.41
N ARG A 265 -4.82 18.67 0.86
CA ARG A 265 -5.43 17.65 -0.01
C ARG A 265 -6.56 18.22 -0.86
N ALA A 266 -7.47 18.99 -0.27
CA ALA A 266 -8.59 19.60 -0.99
C ALA A 266 -8.09 20.54 -2.09
N LEU A 267 -7.13 21.41 -1.77
CA LEU A 267 -6.53 22.36 -2.72
C LEU A 267 -5.84 21.63 -3.88
N ILE A 268 -5.09 20.56 -3.61
CA ILE A 268 -4.44 19.78 -4.68
C ILE A 268 -5.49 19.18 -5.62
N ARG A 269 -6.58 18.60 -5.09
CA ARG A 269 -7.68 18.00 -5.88
C ARG A 269 -8.43 19.03 -6.72
N GLU A 270 -8.68 20.22 -6.19
CA GLU A 270 -9.30 21.33 -6.95
C GLU A 270 -8.41 21.77 -8.11
N GLY A 271 -7.09 21.79 -7.92
CA GLY A 271 -6.12 22.16 -8.96
C GLY A 271 -6.13 21.21 -10.16
N THR A 272 -6.60 19.97 -9.97
CA THR A 272 -6.71 18.97 -11.03
C THR A 272 -7.93 19.21 -11.96
N THR A 273 -8.92 20.01 -11.54
CA THR A 273 -10.22 20.14 -12.24
C THR A 273 -10.46 21.49 -12.92
N ASN A 274 -9.79 22.59 -12.52
CA ASN A 274 -10.03 23.93 -13.07
C ASN A 274 -8.73 24.64 -13.48
N TRP A 275 -8.47 24.70 -14.80
CA TRP A 275 -7.32 25.34 -15.43
C TRP A 275 -7.43 26.88 -15.51
N SER A 276 -8.63 27.41 -15.78
CA SER A 276 -8.84 28.80 -16.20
C SER A 276 -8.90 29.84 -15.07
N SER A 277 -9.06 29.42 -13.81
CA SER A 277 -9.21 30.33 -12.66
C SER A 277 -7.91 30.56 -11.87
N ILE A 278 -6.82 29.85 -12.17
CA ILE A 278 -5.60 29.84 -11.33
C ILE A 278 -4.56 30.87 -11.79
N SER A 279 -4.56 31.30 -13.06
CA SER A 279 -3.60 32.31 -13.55
C SER A 279 -3.78 33.71 -12.94
N ALA A 280 -4.85 33.93 -12.16
CA ALA A 280 -5.20 35.23 -11.60
C ALA A 280 -4.96 35.37 -10.09
N SER A 281 -4.75 34.28 -9.33
CA SER A 281 -4.74 34.33 -7.85
C SER A 281 -3.46 33.86 -7.16
N VAL A 282 -2.48 33.36 -7.90
CA VAL A 282 -1.16 33.00 -7.37
C VAL A 282 -0.16 33.76 -8.23
N GLY A 283 0.71 34.55 -7.59
CA GLY A 283 1.69 35.39 -8.27
C GLY A 283 2.50 34.62 -9.31
N ALA A 284 3.18 35.35 -10.19
CA ALA A 284 3.92 34.87 -11.36
C ALA A 284 5.11 33.94 -11.03
N ASP A 285 4.86 32.87 -10.29
CA ASP A 285 5.80 31.84 -9.89
C ASP A 285 5.72 30.68 -10.90
N TYR A 286 6.90 30.23 -11.31
CA TYR A 286 7.15 29.29 -12.39
C TYR A 286 6.33 28.00 -12.27
N VAL A 287 5.31 27.83 -13.13
CA VAL A 287 4.68 26.53 -13.38
C VAL A 287 5.64 25.71 -14.24
N PRO A 288 6.11 24.52 -13.80
CA PRO A 288 6.94 23.66 -14.62
C PRO A 288 6.23 23.33 -15.92
N GLN A 289 6.83 23.70 -17.06
CA GLN A 289 6.23 23.47 -18.38
C GLN A 289 6.75 22.16 -18.98
N GLY A 290 5.86 21.46 -19.71
CA GLY A 290 6.24 20.36 -20.60
C GLY A 290 5.68 18.98 -20.22
N ASN A 291 5.57 18.12 -21.23
CA ASN A 291 5.00 16.76 -21.13
C ASN A 291 5.90 15.75 -20.39
N ILE A 292 6.85 16.23 -19.57
CA ILE A 292 7.68 15.39 -18.71
C ILE A 292 6.98 15.07 -17.38
N TYR A 293 6.06 15.95 -16.96
CA TYR A 293 5.25 15.76 -15.77
C TYR A 293 3.98 15.01 -16.11
N ARG A 294 3.55 14.09 -15.25
CA ARG A 294 2.22 13.44 -15.36
C ARG A 294 1.10 14.47 -15.27
N ASN A 295 1.25 15.41 -14.33
CA ASN A 295 0.35 16.54 -14.13
C ASN A 295 1.13 17.74 -13.58
N ALA A 296 1.63 18.59 -14.48
CA ALA A 296 2.45 19.75 -14.12
C ALA A 296 1.75 20.70 -13.14
N THR A 297 0.44 20.92 -13.33
CA THR A 297 -0.36 21.84 -12.50
C THR A 297 -0.55 21.30 -11.08
N ALA A 298 -0.93 20.02 -10.96
CA ALA A 298 -1.09 19.38 -9.65
C ALA A 298 0.26 19.28 -8.92
N PHE A 299 1.34 18.97 -9.64
CA PHE A 299 2.69 18.97 -9.10
C PHE A 299 3.07 20.35 -8.57
N HIS A 300 2.94 21.40 -9.37
CA HIS A 300 3.28 22.77 -8.97
C HIS A 300 2.48 23.21 -7.74
N ARG A 301 1.16 23.00 -7.73
CA ARG A 301 0.33 23.37 -6.57
C ARG A 301 0.71 22.57 -5.32
N SER A 302 0.96 21.27 -5.47
CA SER A 302 1.42 20.44 -4.36
C SER A 302 2.81 20.87 -3.86
N TYR A 303 3.70 21.29 -4.77
CA TYR A 303 5.04 21.78 -4.47
C TYR A 303 4.96 23.07 -3.65
N LEU A 304 4.20 24.07 -4.09
CA LEU A 304 4.02 25.31 -3.34
C LEU A 304 3.42 25.08 -1.94
N LEU A 305 2.49 24.13 -1.81
CA LEU A 305 1.93 23.76 -0.51
C LEU A 305 2.96 23.06 0.38
N MET A 306 3.82 22.21 -0.20
CA MET A 306 4.93 21.58 0.51
C MET A 306 5.89 22.64 1.05
N GLU A 307 6.39 23.56 0.20
CA GLU A 307 7.28 24.67 0.61
C GLU A 307 6.65 25.48 1.75
N LYS A 308 5.36 25.78 1.65
CA LYS A 308 4.70 26.63 2.64
C LYS A 308 4.44 25.94 3.97
N LEU A 309 4.08 24.65 3.96
CA LEU A 309 3.49 23.97 5.11
C LEU A 309 4.40 22.91 5.71
N PHE A 310 5.16 22.17 4.91
CA PHE A 310 5.72 20.91 5.34
C PHE A 310 6.84 21.09 6.36
N LYS A 311 6.76 20.35 7.47
CA LYS A 311 7.71 20.39 8.58
C LYS A 311 8.14 18.98 8.98
N ILE A 312 9.44 18.80 9.14
CA ILE A 312 10.10 17.52 9.46
C ILE A 312 10.83 17.69 10.77
N PHE A 313 10.49 16.88 11.76
CA PHE A 313 11.26 16.79 13.00
C PHE A 313 12.28 15.67 12.89
N ILE A 314 13.55 15.99 13.16
CA ILE A 314 14.64 15.01 13.13
C ILE A 314 14.84 14.48 14.54
N TYR A 315 14.71 13.16 14.72
CA TYR A 315 14.86 12.51 16.03
C TYR A 315 16.27 12.70 16.61
N LYS A 316 16.38 13.00 17.92
CA LYS A 316 17.64 13.41 18.58
C LYS A 316 18.17 12.42 19.64
N GLU A 317 17.44 11.36 20.00
CA GLU A 317 17.69 10.61 21.25
C GLU A 317 18.59 9.37 21.08
N GLY A 318 19.63 9.27 21.93
CA GLY A 318 20.69 8.22 21.97
C GLY A 318 22.14 8.77 22.01
N GLU A 319 23.13 7.91 22.28
CA GLU A 319 24.56 8.30 22.38
C GLU A 319 25.10 8.77 21.01
N PRO A 320 25.74 9.95 20.91
CA PRO A 320 26.30 10.44 19.66
C PRO A 320 27.42 9.55 19.07
N PRO A 321 27.53 9.48 17.74
CA PRO A 321 26.60 10.05 16.77
C PRO A 321 25.53 9.00 16.39
N LEU A 322 24.27 9.28 16.73
CA LEU A 322 23.08 8.60 16.18
C LEU A 322 23.01 8.70 14.65
N PHE A 323 23.63 9.75 14.11
CA PHE A 323 23.88 9.93 12.70
C PHE A 323 25.14 9.16 12.35
N HIS A 324 24.99 7.99 11.73
CA HIS A 324 26.09 7.49 10.94
C HIS A 324 26.38 8.54 9.87
N ASN A 325 27.62 9.04 9.80
CA ASN A 325 28.09 9.78 8.64
C ASN A 325 27.91 8.88 7.42
N GLY A 326 26.78 9.04 6.72
CA GLY A 326 26.52 8.31 5.49
C GLY A 326 27.60 8.67 4.48
N PRO A 327 28.17 7.72 3.74
CA PRO A 327 29.18 8.04 2.76
C PRO A 327 28.57 8.95 1.69
N CYS A 328 29.02 10.21 1.59
CA CYS A 328 28.63 11.12 0.51
C CYS A 328 29.35 10.78 -0.82
N LYS A 329 29.86 9.55 -0.97
CA LYS A 329 30.63 9.05 -2.11
C LYS A 329 30.21 7.61 -2.44
N SER A 330 30.50 7.14 -3.65
CA SER A 330 30.10 5.83 -4.17
C SER A 330 28.58 5.71 -4.44
N ILE A 331 28.12 4.49 -4.72
CA ILE A 331 26.80 4.13 -5.27
C ILE A 331 25.59 4.48 -4.37
N TYR A 332 25.80 4.79 -3.10
CA TYR A 332 24.74 5.21 -2.14
C TYR A 332 24.91 6.64 -1.64
N SER A 333 25.65 7.47 -2.40
CA SER A 333 25.97 8.84 -1.98
C SER A 333 24.76 9.73 -1.70
N ILE A 334 23.61 9.44 -2.33
CA ILE A 334 22.38 10.21 -2.14
C ILE A 334 21.89 10.19 -0.69
N GLU A 335 22.09 9.09 0.04
CA GLU A 335 21.63 8.98 1.43
C GLU A 335 22.42 9.95 2.32
N GLY A 336 23.76 9.94 2.19
CA GLY A 336 24.64 10.87 2.90
C GLY A 336 24.41 12.33 2.51
N VAL A 337 24.20 12.60 1.22
CA VAL A 337 23.88 13.95 0.72
C VAL A 337 22.55 14.44 1.29
N PHE A 338 21.52 13.60 1.27
CA PHE A 338 20.21 13.94 1.83
C PHE A 338 20.29 14.24 3.33
N PHE A 339 21.02 13.43 4.10
CA PHE A 339 21.22 13.68 5.53
C PHE A 339 21.92 15.01 5.78
N SER A 340 23.01 15.28 5.05
CA SER A 340 23.76 16.54 5.20
C SER A 340 22.92 17.77 4.88
N LEU A 341 22.05 17.69 3.85
CA LEU A 341 21.12 18.75 3.50
C LEU A 341 20.03 18.93 4.56
N MET A 342 19.41 17.84 5.03
CA MET A 342 18.39 17.89 6.09
C MET A 342 18.92 18.43 7.42
N GLU A 343 20.17 18.15 7.77
CA GLU A 343 20.79 18.68 8.99
C GLU A 343 20.97 20.20 8.95
N ARG A 344 21.30 20.75 7.79
CA ARG A 344 21.53 22.20 7.60
C ARG A 344 20.28 22.96 7.19
N ASP A 345 19.25 22.24 6.76
CA ASP A 345 17.99 22.84 6.34
C ASP A 345 17.31 23.57 7.50
N THR A 346 16.81 24.76 7.18
CA THR A 346 16.05 25.62 8.09
C THR A 346 14.62 25.84 7.61
N HIS A 347 14.30 25.35 6.41
CA HIS A 347 13.02 25.58 5.75
C HIS A 347 12.00 24.49 6.09
N PHE A 348 12.35 23.22 5.88
CA PHE A 348 11.51 22.06 6.20
C PHE A 348 11.77 21.53 7.62
N ARG A 349 13.00 21.65 8.14
CA ARG A 349 13.31 21.19 9.50
C ARG A 349 12.60 22.03 10.57
N THR A 350 11.97 21.37 11.54
CA THR A 350 11.48 22.01 12.77
C THR A 350 12.19 21.46 14.01
N GLN A 351 12.32 22.31 15.03
CA GLN A 351 12.79 21.94 16.37
C GLN A 351 11.63 21.65 17.32
N ASP A 352 10.40 22.03 16.94
CA ASP A 352 9.18 21.76 17.67
C ASP A 352 8.54 20.47 17.16
N PRO A 353 8.49 19.40 17.96
CA PRO A 353 7.87 18.15 17.55
C PRO A 353 6.36 18.26 17.33
N ASP A 354 5.67 19.26 17.88
CA ASP A 354 4.21 19.42 17.75
C ASP A 354 3.82 20.17 16.47
N GLU A 355 4.77 20.85 15.80
CA GLU A 355 4.60 21.40 14.45
C GLU A 355 4.92 20.38 13.34
N ALA A 356 5.48 19.22 13.71
CA ALA A 356 6.02 18.26 12.76
C ALA A 356 4.91 17.51 12.01
N HIS A 357 5.04 17.44 10.69
CA HIS A 357 4.17 16.61 9.86
C HIS A 357 4.69 15.17 9.79
N VAL A 358 6.01 14.99 9.83
CA VAL A 358 6.68 13.68 9.87
C VAL A 358 7.90 13.74 10.79
N TYR A 359 8.24 12.58 11.35
CA TYR A 359 9.45 12.37 12.15
C TYR A 359 10.45 11.57 11.32
N PHE A 360 11.68 12.06 11.23
CA PHE A 360 12.75 11.44 10.47
C PHE A 360 13.67 10.61 11.38
N LEU A 361 13.85 9.33 11.03
CA LEU A 361 14.73 8.38 11.72
C LEU A 361 15.76 7.80 10.73
N PRO A 362 17.07 8.05 10.92
CA PRO A 362 18.13 7.58 10.02
C PRO A 362 18.49 6.11 10.32
N SER A 363 17.63 5.18 9.90
CA SER A 363 17.86 3.74 10.07
C SER A 363 17.90 3.02 8.73
N GLY A 364 18.76 2.01 8.62
CA GLY A 364 18.84 1.19 7.41
C GLY A 364 17.51 0.46 7.13
N PRO A 365 17.22 0.11 5.87
CA PRO A 365 15.94 -0.47 5.47
C PRO A 365 15.58 -1.74 6.24
N ARG A 366 16.59 -2.58 6.56
CA ARG A 366 16.42 -3.80 7.36
C ARG A 366 16.03 -3.53 8.82
N ALA A 367 16.42 -2.39 9.40
CA ALA A 367 16.06 -2.06 10.78
C ALA A 367 14.54 -1.97 10.94
N THR A 368 13.86 -1.36 9.96
CA THR A 368 12.38 -1.30 9.95
C THR A 368 11.74 -2.67 9.86
N TRP A 369 12.40 -3.70 9.30
CA TRP A 369 11.86 -5.05 9.19
C TRP A 369 11.76 -5.76 10.54
N TYR A 370 12.68 -5.47 11.45
CA TYR A 370 12.69 -6.04 12.80
C TYR A 370 11.71 -5.34 13.76
N VAL A 371 11.18 -4.16 13.38
CA VAL A 371 10.24 -3.38 14.18
C VAL A 371 8.95 -3.15 13.38
N PRO A 372 7.94 -4.05 13.48
CA PRO A 372 6.74 -4.02 12.64
C PRO A 372 5.98 -2.69 12.66
N GLN A 373 5.96 -1.99 13.79
CA GLN A 373 5.34 -0.66 13.91
C GLN A 373 6.00 0.34 12.98
N LEU A 374 7.33 0.33 12.87
CA LEU A 374 8.06 1.16 11.92
C LEU A 374 7.83 0.65 10.51
N HIS A 375 7.86 -0.66 10.26
CA HIS A 375 7.62 -1.22 8.93
C HIS A 375 6.30 -0.73 8.29
N TYR A 376 5.19 -0.83 9.02
CA TYR A 376 3.85 -0.58 8.50
C TYR A 376 3.41 0.89 8.58
N ASN A 377 3.92 1.65 9.55
CA ASN A 377 3.46 3.03 9.77
C ASN A 377 4.48 4.11 9.35
N SER A 378 5.71 3.74 8.96
CA SER A 378 6.68 4.70 8.43
C SER A 378 6.68 4.76 6.91
N ILE A 379 7.04 5.93 6.39
CA ILE A 379 7.43 6.13 5.00
C ILE A 379 8.89 5.71 4.89
N ARG A 380 9.19 4.69 4.09
CA ARG A 380 10.58 4.29 3.83
C ARG A 380 11.07 4.96 2.56
N LEU A 381 12.29 5.50 2.61
CA LEU A 381 13.01 6.04 1.47
C LEU A 381 14.00 4.99 1.01
N LEU A 382 13.85 4.47 -0.21
CA LEU A 382 14.57 3.28 -0.68
C LEU A 382 15.10 3.48 -2.10
N CYS A 383 16.40 3.21 -2.31
CA CYS A 383 16.98 3.09 -3.66
C CYS A 383 16.44 1.83 -4.36
N ASN A 384 16.49 0.68 -3.67
CA ASN A 384 15.97 -0.61 -4.16
C ASN A 384 14.43 -0.68 -3.99
N ALA A 385 13.70 0.02 -4.86
CA ALA A 385 12.24 0.12 -4.81
C ALA A 385 11.54 -0.99 -5.61
N ASN A 386 11.61 -2.24 -5.13
CA ASN A 386 11.05 -3.41 -5.81
C ASN A 386 9.70 -3.85 -5.19
N THR A 387 8.60 -3.80 -5.97
CA THR A 387 7.27 -4.20 -5.47
C THR A 387 7.18 -5.70 -5.13
N SER A 388 8.04 -6.55 -5.69
CA SER A 388 8.12 -7.96 -5.29
C SER A 388 8.90 -8.18 -3.98
N GLU A 389 9.60 -7.16 -3.47
CA GLU A 389 10.41 -7.20 -2.24
C GLU A 389 9.85 -6.25 -1.17
N HIS A 390 8.52 -6.28 -1.00
CA HIS A 390 7.81 -5.52 0.03
C HIS A 390 7.85 -4.00 -0.10
N PHE A 391 8.32 -3.42 -1.22
CA PHE A 391 8.15 -1.98 -1.49
C PHE A 391 6.68 -1.68 -1.78
N ASN A 392 6.08 -0.74 -1.04
CA ASN A 392 4.71 -0.30 -1.28
C ASN A 392 4.70 1.11 -1.87
N PRO A 393 4.42 1.30 -3.18
CA PRO A 393 4.49 2.62 -3.82
C PRO A 393 3.49 3.64 -3.26
N ARG A 394 2.41 3.18 -2.60
CA ARG A 394 1.43 4.07 -1.94
C ARG A 394 1.92 4.64 -0.60
N LYS A 395 2.94 4.03 0.01
CA LYS A 395 3.43 4.34 1.37
C LYS A 395 4.91 4.70 1.42
N ASP A 396 5.73 4.02 0.62
CA ASP A 396 7.17 4.22 0.53
C ASP A 396 7.50 5.13 -0.67
N ALA A 397 8.70 5.71 -0.65
CA ALA A 397 9.17 6.57 -1.72
C ALA A 397 10.50 6.06 -2.29
N SER A 398 10.57 6.00 -3.62
CA SER A 398 11.75 5.59 -4.37
C SER A 398 12.69 6.77 -4.53
N ILE A 399 13.97 6.59 -4.20
CA ILE A 399 15.01 7.61 -4.37
C ILE A 399 16.06 7.15 -5.39
N PRO A 400 16.69 8.08 -6.14
CA PRO A 400 17.64 7.71 -7.18
C PRO A 400 18.94 7.18 -6.59
N GLU A 401 19.46 6.09 -7.15
CA GLU A 401 20.79 5.61 -6.83
C GLU A 401 21.83 6.49 -7.53
N ILE A 402 22.60 7.27 -6.78
CA ILE A 402 23.61 8.19 -7.32
C ILE A 402 25.00 7.71 -6.93
N ASN A 403 25.84 7.51 -7.93
CA ASN A 403 27.26 7.20 -7.76
C ASN A 403 28.11 8.46 -7.88
N LEU A 404 28.48 9.08 -6.74
CA LEU A 404 29.43 10.19 -6.71
C LEU A 404 30.84 9.67 -6.39
N ILE A 405 31.71 9.54 -7.38
CA ILE A 405 33.05 8.96 -7.19
C ILE A 405 33.89 9.79 -6.20
N ALA A 406 33.90 11.12 -6.34
CA ALA A 406 34.66 12.02 -5.48
C ALA A 406 33.80 12.78 -4.45
N GLY A 407 32.47 12.66 -4.51
CA GLY A 407 31.51 13.46 -3.73
C GLY A 407 31.08 14.78 -4.40
N GLU A 408 31.55 15.03 -5.62
CA GLU A 408 31.22 16.22 -6.43
C GLU A 408 30.50 15.82 -7.72
N THR A 409 29.66 16.71 -8.23
CA THR A 409 28.95 16.56 -9.51
C THR A 409 29.74 17.10 -10.72
N ILE A 410 30.91 17.71 -10.47
CA ILE A 410 31.71 18.41 -11.47
C ILE A 410 32.23 17.42 -12.53
N GLY A 411 31.94 17.70 -13.80
CA GLY A 411 32.37 16.87 -14.94
C GLY A 411 31.50 15.64 -15.24
N LEU A 412 30.55 15.29 -14.37
CA LEU A 412 29.63 14.16 -14.58
C LEU A 412 28.55 14.48 -15.62
N THR A 413 28.16 15.75 -15.75
CA THR A 413 27.04 16.17 -16.60
C THR A 413 27.48 16.65 -17.98
N GLY A 414 26.62 16.42 -18.98
CA GLY A 414 26.78 16.89 -20.35
C GLY A 414 26.94 15.72 -21.32
N GLY A 415 26.56 15.93 -22.58
CA GLY A 415 26.68 14.93 -23.61
C GLY A 415 26.76 15.55 -25.01
N LEU A 416 26.96 14.69 -26.01
CA LEU A 416 27.06 15.14 -27.39
C LEU A 416 25.67 15.45 -27.98
N PRO A 417 25.56 16.38 -28.95
CA PRO A 417 24.32 16.63 -29.67
C PRO A 417 23.86 15.36 -30.43
N PRO A 418 22.56 15.23 -30.76
CA PRO A 418 22.01 14.06 -31.48
C PRO A 418 22.81 13.63 -32.71
N SER A 419 23.38 14.59 -33.46
CA SER A 419 24.16 14.36 -34.68
C SER A 419 25.53 13.74 -34.44
N GLU A 420 26.10 13.91 -33.26
CA GLU A 420 27.44 13.42 -32.90
C GLU A 420 27.41 12.12 -32.08
N ARG A 421 26.22 11.60 -31.77
CA ARG A 421 26.04 10.31 -31.08
C ARG A 421 26.09 9.16 -32.08
N THR A 422 27.30 8.64 -32.28
CA THR A 422 27.61 7.61 -33.27
C THR A 422 27.27 6.19 -32.84
N ILE A 423 27.10 5.93 -31.54
CA ILE A 423 26.76 4.60 -31.01
C ILE A 423 25.23 4.53 -30.83
N LEU A 424 24.58 3.48 -31.32
CA LEU A 424 23.13 3.33 -31.15
C LEU A 424 22.80 3.04 -29.68
N ALA A 425 23.39 2.00 -29.10
CA ALA A 425 23.15 1.63 -27.72
C ALA A 425 24.43 1.15 -27.03
N PHE A 426 24.58 1.47 -25.74
CA PHE A 426 25.76 1.09 -24.98
C PHE A 426 25.42 0.47 -23.62
N PHE A 427 26.22 -0.54 -23.25
CA PHE A 427 26.31 -1.10 -21.90
C PHE A 427 27.74 -1.54 -21.59
N ALA A 428 28.21 -1.26 -20.37
CA ALA A 428 29.35 -1.95 -19.81
C ALA A 428 29.12 -2.33 -18.34
N GLY A 429 29.36 -3.59 -17.99
CA GLY A 429 29.27 -4.07 -16.62
C GLY A 429 29.37 -5.59 -16.49
N ARG A 430 29.92 -6.05 -15.35
CA ARG A 430 30.09 -7.46 -15.01
C ARG A 430 28.76 -8.19 -14.82
N LEU A 431 28.84 -9.53 -14.86
CA LEU A 431 27.75 -10.44 -14.48
C LEU A 431 27.21 -10.09 -13.09
N HIS A 432 25.94 -9.70 -13.02
CA HIS A 432 25.28 -9.28 -11.79
C HIS A 432 23.75 -9.39 -11.97
N GLY A 433 23.06 -10.08 -11.05
CA GLY A 433 21.63 -10.35 -11.18
C GLY A 433 21.27 -11.30 -12.32
N ARG A 434 19.97 -11.42 -12.60
CA ARG A 434 19.43 -12.38 -13.59
C ARG A 434 19.36 -11.83 -15.02
N ILE A 435 19.30 -10.51 -15.18
CA ILE A 435 19.09 -9.85 -16.48
C ILE A 435 20.40 -9.68 -17.26
N ARG A 436 21.50 -9.31 -16.57
CA ARG A 436 22.80 -9.08 -17.23
C ARG A 436 23.38 -10.31 -17.93
N PRO A 437 23.28 -11.54 -17.40
CA PRO A 437 23.68 -12.73 -18.14
C PRO A 437 22.99 -12.85 -19.49
N ALA A 438 21.67 -12.59 -19.55
CA ALA A 438 20.93 -12.63 -20.81
C ALA A 438 21.37 -11.51 -21.77
N LEU A 439 21.62 -10.29 -21.27
CA LEU A 439 22.13 -9.18 -22.09
C LEU A 439 23.51 -9.48 -22.67
N LEU A 440 24.45 -9.94 -21.83
CA LEU A 440 25.81 -10.28 -22.24
C LEU A 440 25.80 -11.46 -23.22
N GLN A 441 25.01 -12.50 -22.96
CA GLN A 441 24.88 -13.64 -23.85
C GLN A 441 24.43 -13.22 -25.26
N HIS A 442 23.51 -12.27 -25.39
CA HIS A 442 22.97 -11.86 -26.70
C HIS A 442 23.83 -10.82 -27.41
N TRP A 443 24.41 -9.86 -26.69
CA TRP A 443 24.99 -8.66 -27.31
C TRP A 443 26.48 -8.44 -27.07
N LYS A 444 27.10 -9.12 -26.10
CA LYS A 444 28.51 -8.89 -25.76
C LYS A 444 29.39 -9.05 -27.00
N GLU A 445 30.01 -7.95 -27.43
CA GLU A 445 30.94 -7.91 -28.58
C GLU A 445 30.37 -8.51 -29.88
N LYS A 446 29.05 -8.41 -30.09
CA LYS A 446 28.35 -9.03 -31.24
C LYS A 446 27.82 -8.05 -32.29
N ASP A 447 27.80 -6.75 -32.00
CA ASP A 447 27.28 -5.72 -32.91
C ASP A 447 28.05 -4.40 -32.75
N GLU A 448 28.34 -3.74 -33.87
CA GLU A 448 29.11 -2.48 -33.88
C GLU A 448 28.29 -1.27 -33.37
N GLN A 449 26.96 -1.31 -33.53
CA GLN A 449 26.06 -0.23 -33.13
C GLN A 449 25.49 -0.44 -31.72
N VAL A 450 25.28 -1.70 -31.32
CA VAL A 450 24.86 -2.09 -29.96
C VAL A 450 26.08 -2.61 -29.20
N GLN A 451 26.81 -1.70 -28.57
CA GLN A 451 28.08 -1.98 -27.92
C GLN A 451 27.87 -2.44 -26.47
N VAL A 452 28.09 -3.72 -26.23
CA VAL A 452 27.92 -4.35 -24.91
C VAL A 452 29.23 -4.98 -24.48
N TYR A 453 29.72 -4.60 -23.30
CA TYR A 453 30.97 -5.08 -22.72
C TYR A 453 30.75 -5.63 -21.30
N GLU A 454 31.47 -6.68 -20.94
CA GLU A 454 31.53 -7.15 -19.56
C GLU A 454 32.56 -6.35 -18.75
N THR A 455 33.74 -6.16 -19.33
CA THR A 455 34.80 -5.27 -18.86
C THR A 455 35.24 -4.43 -20.05
N LEU A 456 35.43 -3.12 -19.86
CA LEU A 456 35.85 -2.25 -20.95
C LEU A 456 37.30 -2.56 -21.36
N PRO A 457 37.60 -2.65 -22.67
CA PRO A 457 38.97 -2.69 -23.18
C PRO A 457 39.82 -1.50 -22.72
N GLU A 458 41.14 -1.70 -22.64
CA GLU A 458 42.10 -0.63 -22.38
C GLU A 458 42.00 0.49 -23.43
N GLY A 459 42.15 1.73 -22.98
CA GLY A 459 42.06 2.92 -23.83
C GLY A 459 40.65 3.44 -24.10
N LEU A 460 39.60 2.72 -23.67
CA LEU A 460 38.21 3.19 -23.77
C LEU A 460 37.73 3.81 -22.45
N SER A 461 37.02 4.93 -22.56
CA SER A 461 36.48 5.70 -21.45
C SER A 461 34.98 5.45 -21.31
N TYR A 462 34.55 4.94 -20.15
CA TYR A 462 33.13 4.66 -19.87
C TYR A 462 32.24 5.91 -20.01
N PRO A 463 32.57 7.07 -19.39
CA PRO A 463 31.77 8.29 -19.57
C PRO A 463 31.69 8.74 -21.03
N ASP A 464 32.78 8.62 -21.80
CA ASP A 464 32.80 9.07 -23.19
C ASP A 464 31.93 8.17 -24.09
N LEU A 465 31.94 6.86 -23.85
CA LEU A 465 31.07 5.92 -24.57
C LEU A 465 29.59 6.20 -24.26
N MET A 466 29.23 6.50 -23.01
CA MET A 466 27.86 6.92 -22.68
C MET A 466 27.47 8.22 -23.39
N LYS A 467 28.35 9.22 -23.41
CA LYS A 467 28.11 10.52 -24.09
C LYS A 467 27.99 10.38 -25.61
N LYS A 468 28.68 9.41 -26.21
CA LYS A 468 28.60 9.07 -27.65
C LYS A 468 27.40 8.19 -28.02
N SER A 469 26.68 7.66 -27.04
CA SER A 469 25.58 6.72 -27.27
C SER A 469 24.24 7.41 -27.33
N LYS A 470 23.37 7.00 -28.26
CA LYS A 470 21.98 7.49 -28.30
C LYS A 470 21.18 6.95 -27.11
N TYR A 471 21.34 5.65 -26.86
CA TYR A 471 20.62 4.90 -25.83
C TYR A 471 21.59 4.24 -24.85
N CYS A 472 21.30 4.32 -23.55
CA CYS A 472 22.13 3.69 -22.52
C CYS A 472 21.32 2.57 -21.86
N ILE A 473 21.79 1.34 -21.98
CA ILE A 473 21.07 0.17 -21.48
C ILE A 473 21.27 0.07 -19.96
N CYS A 474 20.16 0.02 -19.23
CA CYS A 474 20.12 0.01 -17.77
C CYS A 474 19.43 -1.29 -17.30
N PRO A 475 20.11 -2.45 -17.38
CA PRO A 475 19.57 -3.69 -16.82
C PRO A 475 19.70 -3.71 -15.30
N SER A 476 18.64 -4.12 -14.60
CA SER A 476 18.68 -4.36 -13.17
C SER A 476 19.69 -5.46 -12.79
N GLY A 477 20.21 -5.36 -11.57
CA GLY A 477 21.16 -6.29 -10.97
C GLY A 477 20.49 -7.31 -10.05
N HIS A 478 21.18 -7.66 -8.95
CA HIS A 478 20.54 -8.31 -7.81
C HIS A 478 19.50 -7.37 -7.17
N GLU A 479 19.83 -6.08 -7.10
CA GLU A 479 18.90 -5.00 -6.79
C GLU A 479 18.28 -4.47 -8.10
N VAL A 480 17.05 -3.96 -8.00
CA VAL A 480 16.37 -3.37 -9.17
C VAL A 480 16.94 -2.00 -9.52
N ALA A 481 17.49 -1.30 -8.52
CA ALA A 481 18.17 -0.02 -8.68
C ALA A 481 19.48 -0.18 -9.47
N SER A 482 19.83 0.85 -10.23
CA SER A 482 21.14 0.93 -10.84
C SER A 482 21.59 2.39 -10.94
N PRO A 483 22.85 2.71 -10.54
CA PRO A 483 23.35 4.07 -10.65
C PRO A 483 23.46 4.50 -12.12
N ARG A 484 23.49 3.51 -13.04
CA ARG A 484 23.54 3.71 -14.48
C ARG A 484 22.35 4.48 -15.04
N ILE A 485 21.19 4.42 -14.39
CA ILE A 485 20.03 5.22 -14.82
C ILE A 485 20.37 6.71 -14.67
N VAL A 486 20.96 7.08 -13.53
CA VAL A 486 21.39 8.46 -13.26
C VAL A 486 22.60 8.84 -14.11
N GLU A 487 23.58 7.95 -14.28
CA GLU A 487 24.73 8.17 -15.18
C GLU A 487 24.28 8.40 -16.63
N ALA A 488 23.26 7.67 -17.10
CA ALA A 488 22.69 7.86 -18.44
C ALA A 488 22.06 9.25 -18.58
N ILE A 489 21.31 9.68 -17.57
CA ILE A 489 20.72 11.02 -17.54
C ILE A 489 21.81 12.10 -17.55
N TYR A 490 22.86 11.95 -16.73
CA TYR A 490 23.97 12.89 -16.71
C TYR A 490 24.74 12.96 -18.03
N ALA A 491 24.86 11.83 -18.74
CA ALA A 491 25.46 11.76 -20.08
C ALA A 491 24.50 12.22 -21.20
N GLU A 492 23.31 12.74 -20.88
CA GLU A 492 22.24 13.10 -21.82
C GLU A 492 21.86 11.95 -22.77
N CYS A 493 22.03 10.72 -22.30
CA CYS A 493 21.81 9.48 -23.03
C CYS A 493 20.43 8.92 -22.64
N VAL A 494 19.58 8.60 -23.62
CA VAL A 494 18.21 8.15 -23.34
C VAL A 494 18.27 6.78 -22.63
N PRO A 495 17.75 6.65 -21.39
CA PRO A 495 17.84 5.39 -20.65
C PRO A 495 16.94 4.31 -21.27
N VAL A 496 17.48 3.11 -21.43
CA VAL A 496 16.74 1.90 -21.81
C VAL A 496 16.65 1.00 -20.60
N LEU A 497 15.50 1.02 -19.94
CA LEU A 497 15.24 0.35 -18.68
C LEU A 497 14.85 -1.11 -18.93
N ILE A 498 15.65 -2.04 -18.38
CA ILE A 498 15.37 -3.48 -18.42
C ILE A 498 15.29 -3.99 -16.98
N SER A 499 14.09 -3.94 -16.42
CA SER A 499 13.81 -4.26 -15.02
C SER A 499 12.44 -4.91 -14.88
N GLN A 500 12.24 -5.63 -13.77
CA GLN A 500 10.94 -6.16 -13.35
C GLN A 500 10.59 -5.52 -12.02
N HIS A 501 9.31 -5.14 -11.84
CA HIS A 501 8.77 -4.65 -10.56
C HIS A 501 9.47 -3.41 -9.94
N TYR A 502 10.29 -2.70 -10.72
CA TYR A 502 11.00 -1.52 -10.24
C TYR A 502 10.11 -0.28 -10.28
N VAL A 503 9.94 0.38 -9.13
CA VAL A 503 9.31 1.70 -9.04
C VAL A 503 10.38 2.77 -9.20
N LEU A 504 10.36 3.44 -10.34
CA LEU A 504 11.34 4.48 -10.66
C LEU A 504 11.22 5.69 -9.73
N PRO A 505 12.34 6.36 -9.40
CA PRO A 505 12.32 7.57 -8.60
C PRO A 505 11.41 8.64 -9.20
N PHE A 506 10.66 9.32 -8.34
CA PHE A 506 9.76 10.42 -8.72
C PHE A 506 8.67 10.04 -9.73
N SER A 507 8.32 8.75 -9.85
CA SER A 507 7.33 8.27 -10.80
C SER A 507 5.90 8.77 -10.55
N ASP A 508 5.60 9.32 -9.37
CA ASP A 508 4.35 10.03 -9.10
C ASP A 508 4.26 11.37 -9.83
N VAL A 509 5.42 11.96 -10.16
CA VAL A 509 5.52 13.30 -10.75
C VAL A 509 5.96 13.23 -12.20
N LEU A 510 7.00 12.43 -12.49
CA LEU A 510 7.64 12.33 -13.80
C LEU A 510 7.02 11.19 -14.61
N ASP A 511 6.64 11.50 -15.84
CA ASP A 511 6.34 10.50 -16.86
C ASP A 511 7.64 9.97 -17.48
N TRP A 512 8.17 8.89 -16.90
CA TRP A 512 9.35 8.21 -17.41
C TRP A 512 9.22 7.75 -18.86
N GLY A 513 8.01 7.46 -19.36
CA GLY A 513 7.79 7.08 -20.75
C GLY A 513 8.05 8.22 -21.75
N SER A 514 8.10 9.46 -21.25
CA SER A 514 8.34 10.65 -22.07
C SER A 514 9.83 10.87 -22.39
N PHE A 515 10.76 10.24 -21.66
CA PHE A 515 12.21 10.43 -21.80
C PHE A 515 13.05 9.15 -21.62
N SER A 516 12.43 7.99 -21.45
CA SER A 516 13.10 6.69 -21.36
C SER A 516 12.34 5.63 -22.16
N ILE A 517 12.98 4.47 -22.34
CA ILE A 517 12.40 3.33 -23.06
C ILE A 517 12.40 2.14 -22.11
N GLN A 518 11.25 1.52 -21.90
CA GLN A 518 11.15 0.30 -21.12
C GLN A 518 11.14 -0.92 -22.05
N VAL A 519 12.03 -1.88 -21.80
CA VAL A 519 12.16 -3.12 -22.59
C VAL A 519 12.01 -4.30 -21.64
N SER A 520 11.16 -5.26 -22.03
CA SER A 520 11.00 -6.48 -21.24
C SER A 520 12.23 -7.39 -21.38
N VAL A 521 12.49 -8.24 -20.39
CA VAL A 521 13.64 -9.16 -20.42
C VAL A 521 13.61 -10.08 -21.64
N ASN A 522 12.42 -10.50 -22.07
CA ASN A 522 12.24 -11.39 -23.23
C ASN A 522 12.53 -10.69 -24.56
N GLU A 523 12.49 -9.35 -24.59
CA GLU A 523 12.76 -8.53 -25.77
C GLU A 523 14.25 -8.11 -25.88
N ILE A 524 15.12 -8.56 -24.97
CA ILE A 524 16.57 -8.34 -25.07
C ILE A 524 17.11 -8.70 -26.47
N PRO A 525 16.77 -9.85 -27.08
CA PRO A 525 17.24 -10.18 -28.43
C PRO A 525 16.81 -9.19 -29.52
N ASN A 526 15.70 -8.46 -29.30
CA ASN A 526 15.13 -7.52 -30.25
C ASN A 526 15.56 -6.06 -30.03
N LEU A 527 16.47 -5.79 -29.08
CA LEU A 527 16.87 -4.42 -28.69
C LEU A 527 17.21 -3.52 -29.88
N LYS A 528 18.07 -3.97 -30.80
CA LYS A 528 18.44 -3.17 -31.98
C LYS A 528 17.23 -2.80 -32.84
N LYS A 529 16.33 -3.75 -33.09
CA LYS A 529 15.10 -3.54 -33.86
C LYS A 529 14.18 -2.52 -33.18
N ILE A 530 14.00 -2.63 -31.86
CA ILE A 530 13.19 -1.71 -31.07
C ILE A 530 13.76 -0.29 -31.16
N LEU A 531 15.06 -0.13 -30.92
CA LEU A 531 15.71 1.18 -30.85
C LEU A 531 15.80 1.87 -32.22
N LEU A 532 16.02 1.11 -33.30
CA LEU A 532 15.96 1.63 -34.68
C LEU A 532 14.54 1.97 -35.12
N GLY A 533 13.53 1.31 -34.56
CA GLY A 533 12.12 1.59 -34.85
C GLY A 533 11.60 2.89 -34.24
N ILE A 534 12.39 3.57 -33.40
CA ILE A 534 12.02 4.85 -32.79
C ILE A 534 12.28 5.99 -33.77
N PRO A 535 11.26 6.78 -34.14
CA PRO A 535 11.43 7.93 -35.02
C PRO A 535 12.44 8.95 -34.46
N GLN A 536 13.24 9.55 -35.35
CA GLN A 536 14.30 10.49 -34.97
C GLN A 536 13.77 11.71 -34.20
N ASP A 537 12.60 12.22 -34.55
CA ASP A 537 11.94 13.33 -33.86
C ASP A 537 11.52 12.94 -32.43
N ARG A 538 11.06 11.69 -32.23
CA ARG A 538 10.76 11.16 -30.90
C ARG A 538 12.04 11.01 -30.07
N TYR A 539 13.12 10.53 -30.67
CA TYR A 539 14.42 10.44 -29.99
C TYR A 539 14.91 11.82 -29.52
N ILE A 540 14.88 12.84 -30.39
CA ILE A 540 15.31 14.20 -30.05
C ILE A 540 14.49 14.74 -28.86
N ARG A 541 13.16 14.59 -28.89
CA ARG A 541 12.30 15.00 -27.77
C ARG A 541 12.63 14.28 -26.46
N MET A 542 12.92 12.98 -26.51
CA MET A 542 13.33 12.23 -25.31
C MET A 542 14.67 12.76 -24.80
N GLN A 543 15.64 12.97 -25.68
CA GLN A 543 16.96 13.47 -25.29
C GLN A 543 16.88 14.88 -24.68
N GLU A 544 16.12 15.81 -25.27
CA GLU A 544 15.90 17.15 -24.72
C GLU A 544 15.32 17.11 -23.30
N ARG A 545 14.41 16.16 -23.06
CA ARG A 545 13.81 15.94 -21.73
C ARG A 545 14.80 15.36 -20.72
N VAL A 546 15.69 14.48 -21.15
CA VAL A 546 16.79 13.97 -20.29
C VAL A 546 17.69 15.11 -19.79
N LYS A 547 17.86 16.20 -20.56
CA LYS A 547 18.68 17.36 -20.16
C LYS A 547 18.04 18.20 -19.04
N GLN A 548 16.74 18.05 -18.79
CA GLN A 548 16.05 18.81 -17.77
C GLN A 548 16.58 18.42 -16.39
N ARG A 549 17.02 19.42 -15.62
CA ARG A 549 17.60 19.22 -14.30
C ARG A 549 16.54 19.42 -13.24
N PHE A 550 16.57 18.55 -12.24
CA PHE A 550 15.68 18.61 -11.09
C PHE A 550 16.49 18.82 -9.82
N ASP A 551 15.93 19.58 -8.89
CA ASP A 551 16.43 19.61 -7.53
C ASP A 551 16.02 18.29 -6.84
N VAL A 552 16.96 17.36 -6.79
CA VAL A 552 16.75 16.02 -6.23
C VAL A 552 16.34 16.09 -4.76
N PHE A 553 16.86 17.05 -3.98
CA PHE A 553 16.50 17.20 -2.58
C PHE A 553 15.03 17.55 -2.43
N HIS A 554 14.58 18.61 -3.10
CA HIS A 554 13.18 19.02 -3.07
C HIS A 554 12.23 17.96 -3.65
N MET A 555 12.65 17.24 -4.68
CA MET A 555 11.87 16.13 -5.25
C MET A 555 11.73 14.95 -4.26
N ILE A 556 12.75 14.66 -3.46
CA ILE A 556 12.67 13.65 -2.38
C ILE A 556 11.70 14.13 -1.29
N ILE A 557 11.83 15.39 -0.84
CA ILE A 557 10.93 15.98 0.16
C ILE A 557 9.48 15.96 -0.35
N HIS A 558 9.25 16.28 -1.63
CA HIS A 558 7.94 16.22 -2.27
C HIS A 558 7.38 14.81 -2.33
N SER A 559 8.22 13.82 -2.61
CA SER A 559 7.81 12.41 -2.57
C SER A 559 7.30 12.02 -1.17
N ILE A 560 7.98 12.45 -0.11
CA ILE A 560 7.54 12.23 1.29
C ILE A 560 6.23 12.96 1.56
N TRP A 561 6.11 14.21 1.13
CA TRP A 561 4.91 15.03 1.28
C TRP A 561 3.67 14.36 0.68
N LEU A 562 3.77 13.81 -0.53
CA LEU A 562 2.67 13.08 -1.17
C LEU A 562 2.22 11.86 -0.35
N ARG A 563 3.16 11.11 0.24
CA ARG A 563 2.84 9.97 1.11
C ARG A 563 2.20 10.43 2.42
N ARG A 564 2.68 11.53 3.00
CA ARG A 564 2.06 12.11 4.21
C ARG A 564 0.63 12.58 3.96
N LEU A 565 0.36 13.10 2.76
CA LEU A 565 -0.97 13.50 2.33
C LEU A 565 -1.85 12.32 1.92
N ASN A 566 -1.30 11.16 1.57
CA ASN A 566 -2.04 10.07 0.91
C ASN A 566 -2.75 10.56 -0.38
N VAL A 567 -2.03 11.26 -1.25
CA VAL A 567 -2.54 11.80 -2.53
C VAL A 567 -1.67 11.31 -3.69
N ALA A 568 -2.33 10.94 -4.80
CA ALA A 568 -1.71 10.76 -6.11
C ALA A 568 -2.05 11.98 -6.99
N ILE A 569 -1.08 12.44 -7.80
CA ILE A 569 -1.22 13.64 -8.64
C ILE A 569 -1.03 13.34 -10.13
#